data_AF-H0EWT5-F1
#
_entry.id   AF-H0EWT5-F1
#
_cell.length_a   1.000
_cell.length_b   1.000
_cell.length_c   1.000
_cell.angle_alpha   90.00
_cell.angle_beta   90.00
_cell.angle_gamma   90.00
#
_symmetry.space_group_name_H-M   'P 1'
#
loop_
_entity.id
_entity.type
_entity.pdbx_description
1 polymer ?
#
loop_
_entity_poly.entity_id
_entity_poly.type
_entity_poly.pdbx_seq_one_letter_code
_entity_poly.pdbx_strand_id
1 'polypeptide(L)'
;MVPILGSVFLTLHTLVLLMKMHSYAFYNGHLSETEKRLHALDNPSTASKAPAYQYPASKQPLAAGKEEQTEGEAADLSQLREDLAIELISPLGSVIYPNNLTWSNYTDYLFCPTLCYELEYPRTSGIVWSELGYKILAVFGVIFLLTITSEEFILPVMSESALRLETVESASETALILAESISMLLWPFMITFLLVFLVIFEYVLGAFAEITCFADRHFYSDWWNSTDWLEFSREWNIPVHHFFRRHVYSASRPHIGRPMATLITFLISAIGHEIVMACITKKLRGYGFLAQMSQLPIVMLQRTKWVKGKKVLNNVCFWCSMILGLSMMCSLYVLL
;
A
#
# COMPACT_ATOMS: atom_id res chain seq x y z
N MET A 1 20.42 -7.64 -17.45
CA MET A 1 18.96 -7.61 -17.22
C MET A 1 18.50 -8.64 -16.18
N VAL A 2 18.82 -9.93 -16.34
CA VAL A 2 18.48 -11.03 -15.39
C VAL A 2 18.84 -10.76 -13.90
N PRO A 3 20.04 -10.25 -13.54
CA PRO A 3 20.35 -9.99 -12.12
C PRO A 3 19.57 -8.82 -11.52
N ILE A 4 19.08 -7.88 -12.33
CA ILE A 4 18.29 -6.74 -11.85
C ILE A 4 16.87 -7.20 -11.51
N LEU A 5 16.24 -7.97 -12.41
CA LEU A 5 14.89 -8.49 -12.17
C LEU A 5 14.82 -9.35 -10.91
N GLY A 6 15.81 -10.23 -10.70
CA GLY A 6 15.91 -11.04 -9.48
C GLY A 6 16.08 -10.21 -8.21
N SER A 7 16.90 -9.15 -8.25
CA SER A 7 17.06 -8.23 -7.12
C SER A 7 15.77 -7.47 -6.80
N VAL A 8 15.06 -6.98 -7.82
CA VAL A 8 13.79 -6.25 -7.63
C VAL A 8 12.72 -7.17 -7.05
N PHE A 9 12.61 -8.38 -7.60
CA PHE A 9 11.71 -9.41 -7.06
C PHE A 9 12.01 -9.66 -5.58
N LEU A 10 13.27 -9.93 -5.24
CA LEU A 10 13.65 -10.22 -3.85
C LEU A 10 13.36 -9.02 -2.93
N THR A 11 13.75 -7.80 -3.31
CA THR A 11 13.50 -6.59 -2.51
C THR A 11 12.00 -6.40 -2.25
N LEU A 12 11.16 -6.50 -3.28
CA LEU A 12 9.71 -6.33 -3.11
C LEU A 12 9.13 -7.41 -2.19
N HIS A 13 9.53 -8.67 -2.36
CA HIS A 13 9.07 -9.76 -1.49
C HIS A 13 9.58 -9.59 -0.05
N THR A 14 10.82 -9.14 0.14
CA THR A 14 11.35 -8.83 1.48
C THR A 14 10.57 -7.71 2.16
N LEU A 15 10.23 -6.63 1.45
CA LEU A 15 9.40 -5.55 1.99
C LEU A 15 8.01 -6.05 2.37
N VAL A 16 7.36 -6.83 1.49
CA VAL A 16 6.04 -7.44 1.75
C VAL A 16 6.10 -8.36 2.98
N LEU A 17 7.11 -9.22 3.08
CA LEU A 17 7.29 -10.11 4.23
C LEU A 17 7.56 -9.33 5.51
N LEU A 18 8.36 -8.27 5.46
CA LEU A 18 8.61 -7.39 6.61
C LEU A 18 7.30 -6.75 7.11
N MET A 19 6.49 -6.23 6.19
CA MET A 19 5.16 -5.68 6.51
C MET A 19 4.25 -6.76 7.11
N LYS A 20 4.20 -7.94 6.50
CA LYS A 20 3.38 -9.05 7.02
C LYS A 20 3.81 -9.48 8.42
N MET A 21 5.12 -9.65 8.66
CA MET A 21 5.69 -10.00 9.96
C MET A 21 5.37 -8.93 11.01
N HIS A 22 5.57 -7.65 10.66
CA HIS A 22 5.20 -6.54 11.54
C HIS A 22 3.73 -6.59 11.91
N SER A 23 2.83 -6.77 10.92
CA SER A 23 1.40 -6.84 11.20
C SER A 23 1.03 -8.03 12.08
N TYR A 24 1.62 -9.20 11.85
CA TYR A 24 1.35 -10.40 12.64
C TYR A 24 1.83 -10.23 14.08
N ALA A 25 3.06 -9.73 14.27
CA ALA A 25 3.66 -9.54 15.59
C ALA A 25 2.91 -8.49 16.42
N PHE A 26 2.58 -7.34 15.83
CA PHE A 26 1.90 -6.26 16.55
C PHE A 26 0.47 -6.63 16.92
N TYR A 27 -0.29 -7.25 16.01
CA TYR A 27 -1.67 -7.63 16.30
C TYR A 27 -1.76 -8.73 17.35
N ASN A 28 -0.95 -9.80 17.24
CA ASN A 28 -0.91 -10.84 18.28
C ASN A 28 -0.32 -10.32 19.60
N GLY A 29 0.60 -9.36 19.57
CA GLY A 29 1.10 -8.69 20.76
C GLY A 29 -0.01 -7.94 21.51
N HIS A 30 -0.84 -7.20 20.78
CA HIS A 30 -2.03 -6.54 21.31
C HIS A 30 -3.04 -7.54 21.90
N LEU A 31 -3.33 -8.63 21.18
CA LEU A 31 -4.22 -9.68 21.69
C LEU A 31 -3.66 -10.34 22.96
N SER A 32 -2.35 -10.58 23.04
CA SER A 32 -1.71 -11.10 24.25
C SER A 32 -1.85 -10.14 25.44
N GLU A 33 -1.69 -8.84 25.23
CA GLU A 33 -1.88 -7.84 26.28
C GLU A 33 -3.34 -7.77 26.73
N THR A 34 -4.27 -7.82 25.77
CA THR A 34 -5.72 -7.85 26.00
C THR A 34 -6.13 -9.08 26.82
N GLU A 35 -5.61 -10.27 26.48
CA GLU A 35 -5.86 -11.52 27.21
C GLU A 35 -5.33 -11.45 28.65
N LYS A 36 -4.09 -10.99 28.84
CA LYS A 36 -3.51 -10.79 30.18
C LYS A 36 -4.33 -9.82 31.01
N ARG A 37 -4.84 -8.77 30.38
CA ARG A 37 -5.66 -7.77 31.02
C ARG A 37 -7.03 -8.31 31.42
N LEU A 38 -7.65 -9.12 30.56
CA LEU A 38 -8.90 -9.82 30.88
C LEU A 38 -8.71 -10.75 32.09
N HIS A 39 -7.64 -11.54 32.12
CA HIS A 39 -7.32 -12.39 33.28
C HIS A 39 -7.00 -11.59 34.54
N ALA A 40 -6.36 -10.43 34.42
CA ALA A 40 -6.08 -9.57 35.57
C ALA A 40 -7.38 -9.08 36.24
N LEU A 41 -8.47 -8.90 35.48
CA LEU A 41 -9.76 -8.49 36.03
C LEU A 41 -10.39 -9.53 36.96
N ASP A 42 -9.92 -10.78 36.96
CA ASP A 42 -10.33 -11.79 37.96
C ASP A 42 -9.90 -11.40 39.39
N ASN A 43 -8.84 -10.59 39.51
CA ASN A 43 -8.41 -9.97 40.76
C ASN A 43 -8.48 -8.43 40.65
N PRO A 44 -9.66 -7.82 40.84
CA PRO A 44 -9.92 -6.42 40.46
C PRO A 44 -9.15 -5.38 41.29
N SER A 45 -8.53 -5.77 42.41
CA SER A 45 -7.77 -4.85 43.27
C SER A 45 -6.45 -4.37 42.65
N THR A 46 -5.88 -5.11 41.70
CA THR A 46 -4.59 -4.79 41.05
C THR A 46 -4.72 -4.57 39.54
N ALA A 47 -5.92 -4.72 38.97
CA ALA A 47 -6.15 -4.68 37.53
C ALA A 47 -6.30 -3.25 36.98
N SER A 48 -5.81 -3.03 35.76
CA SER A 48 -6.01 -1.76 35.05
C SER A 48 -7.45 -1.62 34.55
N LYS A 49 -8.12 -0.54 34.99
CA LYS A 49 -9.51 -0.17 34.61
C LYS A 49 -9.61 0.83 33.45
N ALA A 50 -8.53 1.03 32.68
CA ALA A 50 -8.60 1.87 31.47
C ALA A 50 -9.69 1.39 30.49
N PRO A 51 -10.13 2.18 29.49
CA PRO A 51 -10.99 1.63 28.43
C PRO A 51 -10.26 0.53 27.64
N ALA A 52 -11.00 -0.41 27.06
CA ALA A 52 -10.42 -1.38 26.13
C ALA A 52 -9.92 -0.66 24.87
N TYR A 53 -8.68 -0.90 24.48
CA TYR A 53 -8.16 -0.37 23.22
C TYR A 53 -8.62 -1.29 22.09
N GLN A 54 -9.48 -0.80 21.21
CA GLN A 54 -9.89 -1.52 20.01
C GLN A 54 -8.80 -1.39 18.95
N TYR A 55 -8.24 -2.51 18.51
CA TYR A 55 -7.22 -2.47 17.48
C TYR A 55 -7.83 -1.93 16.18
N PRO A 56 -7.23 -0.90 15.54
CA PRO A 56 -7.83 -0.26 14.37
C PRO A 56 -8.12 -1.28 13.27
N ALA A 57 -9.39 -1.50 12.93
CA ALA A 57 -9.74 -2.37 11.82
C ALA A 57 -9.22 -1.77 10.50
N SER A 58 -8.78 -2.63 9.58
CA SER A 58 -8.18 -2.25 8.31
C SER A 58 -9.17 -1.44 7.47
N LYS A 59 -10.47 -1.79 7.58
CA LYS A 59 -11.58 -1.27 6.79
C LYS A 59 -12.54 -0.33 7.51
N GLN A 60 -12.60 -0.32 8.84
CA GLN A 60 -13.58 0.54 9.53
C GLN A 60 -13.03 1.96 9.69
N PRO A 61 -13.88 3.00 9.62
CA PRO A 61 -13.50 4.36 10.01
C PRO A 61 -12.91 4.35 11.41
N LEU A 62 -11.84 5.12 11.64
CA LEU A 62 -11.34 5.34 12.99
C LEU A 62 -12.48 5.94 13.80
N ALA A 63 -13.07 5.17 14.72
CA ALA A 63 -14.14 5.64 15.55
C ALA A 63 -13.68 6.92 16.28
N ALA A 64 -14.48 7.98 16.21
CA ALA A 64 -14.35 9.08 17.13
C ALA A 64 -14.62 8.51 18.53
N GLY A 65 -13.73 8.78 19.49
CA GLY A 65 -13.84 8.28 20.85
C GLY A 65 -15.26 8.50 21.38
N LYS A 66 -15.89 7.44 21.85
CA LYS A 66 -17.16 7.57 22.58
C LYS A 66 -16.85 8.29 23.89
N GLU A 67 -17.48 9.44 24.09
CA GLU A 67 -17.50 10.17 25.36
C GLU A 67 -18.19 9.30 26.42
N GLU A 68 -17.59 9.28 27.61
CA GLU A 68 -17.99 8.51 28.78
C GLU A 68 -19.42 8.88 29.24
N GLN A 69 -20.28 7.88 29.39
CA GLN A 69 -21.49 7.97 30.21
C GLN A 69 -21.22 7.25 31.53
N THR A 70 -21.45 7.96 32.64
CA THR A 70 -21.15 7.52 34.00
C THR A 70 -22.20 6.51 34.47
N GLU A 71 -21.95 5.22 34.24
CA GLU A 71 -22.67 4.13 34.91
C GLU A 71 -21.84 3.55 36.07
N GLY A 72 -22.49 2.88 37.02
CA GLY A 72 -21.87 2.45 38.28
C GLY A 72 -20.67 1.50 38.10
N GLU A 73 -19.74 1.52 39.06
CA GLU A 73 -18.43 0.84 38.99
C GLU A 73 -18.51 -0.67 38.67
N ALA A 74 -19.57 -1.36 39.09
CA ALA A 74 -19.80 -2.77 38.75
C ALA A 74 -20.28 -2.99 37.31
N ALA A 75 -21.10 -2.06 36.77
CA ALA A 75 -21.55 -2.09 35.38
C ALA A 75 -20.38 -1.79 34.43
N ASP A 76 -19.56 -0.80 34.79
CA ASP A 76 -18.34 -0.43 34.05
C ASP A 76 -17.32 -1.59 33.98
N LEU A 77 -17.11 -2.32 35.09
CA LEU A 77 -16.26 -3.52 35.08
C LEU A 77 -16.81 -4.66 34.23
N SER A 78 -18.13 -4.87 34.22
CA SER A 78 -18.74 -5.90 33.38
C SER A 78 -18.66 -5.55 31.89
N GLN A 79 -18.88 -4.28 31.54
CA GLN A 79 -18.71 -3.77 30.18
C GLN A 79 -17.26 -3.89 29.71
N LEU A 80 -16.28 -3.53 30.56
CA LEU A 80 -14.87 -3.68 30.23
C LEU A 80 -14.47 -5.14 29.99
N ARG A 81 -14.99 -6.08 30.78
CA ARG A 81 -14.76 -7.52 30.57
C ARG A 81 -15.32 -7.98 29.24
N GLU A 82 -16.53 -7.55 28.90
CA GLU A 82 -17.18 -7.87 27.64
C GLU A 82 -16.40 -7.30 26.45
N ASP A 83 -15.99 -6.03 26.51
CA ASP A 83 -15.21 -5.37 25.46
C ASP A 83 -13.86 -6.06 25.21
N LEU A 84 -13.14 -6.44 26.29
CA LEU A 84 -11.88 -7.18 26.17
C LEU A 84 -12.09 -8.59 25.62
N ALA A 85 -13.18 -9.26 26.01
CA ALA A 85 -13.51 -10.59 25.49
C ALA A 85 -13.88 -10.54 24.01
N ILE A 86 -14.64 -9.53 23.57
CA ILE A 86 -15.01 -9.32 22.16
C ILE A 86 -13.76 -9.13 21.30
N GLU A 87 -12.77 -8.36 21.77
CA GLU A 87 -11.52 -8.11 21.03
C GLU A 87 -10.68 -9.39 20.80
N LEU A 88 -10.79 -10.39 21.68
CA LEU A 88 -10.07 -11.67 21.57
C LEU A 88 -10.74 -12.67 20.62
N ILE A 89 -11.98 -12.40 20.21
CA ILE A 89 -12.78 -13.26 19.35
C ILE A 89 -12.73 -12.69 17.92
N SER A 90 -12.58 -13.56 16.92
CA SER A 90 -12.65 -13.13 15.53
C SER A 90 -14.02 -12.50 15.23
N PRO A 91 -14.11 -11.50 14.34
CA PRO A 91 -15.41 -10.92 13.97
C PRO A 91 -16.41 -11.91 13.35
N LEU A 92 -15.91 -13.04 12.84
CA LEU A 92 -16.70 -14.14 12.28
C LEU A 92 -16.98 -15.25 13.32
N GLY A 93 -16.40 -15.16 14.51
CA GLY A 93 -16.68 -15.98 15.70
C GLY A 93 -16.05 -17.36 15.72
N SER A 94 -15.28 -17.77 14.71
CA SER A 94 -14.76 -19.15 14.63
C SER A 94 -13.40 -19.34 15.30
N VAL A 95 -12.61 -18.27 15.44
CA VAL A 95 -11.26 -18.31 16.01
C VAL A 95 -11.16 -17.38 17.21
N ILE A 96 -10.56 -17.88 18.29
CA ILE A 96 -10.34 -17.14 19.53
C ILE A 96 -8.84 -17.19 19.84
N TYR A 97 -8.26 -16.05 20.19
CA TYR A 97 -6.87 -16.00 20.69
C TYR A 97 -6.76 -16.78 22.02
N PRO A 98 -5.74 -17.62 22.25
CA PRO A 98 -4.50 -17.81 21.47
C PRO A 98 -4.52 -19.00 20.49
N ASN A 99 -5.69 -19.59 20.19
CA ASN A 99 -5.78 -20.79 19.33
C ASN A 99 -5.34 -20.52 17.88
N ASN A 100 -5.24 -19.26 17.47
CA ASN A 100 -4.73 -18.86 16.16
C ASN A 100 -3.21 -19.05 15.99
N LEU A 101 -2.45 -19.19 17.09
CA LEU A 101 -0.98 -19.27 17.10
C LEU A 101 -0.46 -20.63 16.59
N THR A 102 -0.72 -20.93 15.33
CA THR A 102 -0.31 -22.16 14.66
C THR A 102 0.50 -21.85 13.41
N TRP A 103 1.41 -22.76 13.03
CA TRP A 103 2.16 -22.65 11.78
C TRP A 103 1.24 -22.63 10.54
N SER A 104 0.10 -23.32 10.61
CA SER A 104 -0.89 -23.35 9.53
C SER A 104 -1.53 -21.99 9.32
N ASN A 105 -2.00 -21.32 10.38
CA ASN A 105 -2.60 -19.99 10.29
C ASN A 105 -1.58 -18.95 9.77
N TYR A 106 -0.34 -18.99 10.28
CA TYR A 106 0.70 -18.07 9.81
C TYR A 106 1.05 -18.28 8.34
N THR A 107 1.19 -19.54 7.90
CA THR A 107 1.50 -19.86 6.50
C THR A 107 0.36 -19.45 5.57
N ASP A 108 -0.90 -19.70 5.95
CA ASP A 108 -2.06 -19.24 5.21
C ASP A 108 -2.08 -17.70 5.06
N TYR A 109 -1.81 -16.97 6.15
CA TYR A 109 -1.68 -15.51 6.08
C TYR A 109 -0.55 -15.04 5.16
N LEU A 110 0.59 -15.74 5.12
CA LEU A 110 1.69 -15.38 4.21
C LEU A 110 1.25 -15.40 2.75
N PHE A 111 0.42 -16.36 2.35
CA PHE A 111 -0.11 -16.48 0.99
C PHE A 111 -1.35 -15.62 0.72
N CYS A 112 -2.11 -15.24 1.74
CA CYS A 112 -3.26 -14.35 1.55
C CYS A 112 -2.81 -12.99 0.98
N PRO A 113 -3.50 -12.43 -0.03
CA PRO A 113 -3.15 -11.17 -0.69
C PRO A 113 -3.50 -9.91 0.13
N THR A 114 -3.20 -9.92 1.43
CA THR A 114 -3.36 -8.80 2.37
C THR A 114 -2.09 -8.59 3.20
N LEU A 115 -1.82 -7.35 3.59
CA LEU A 115 -0.67 -6.99 4.43
C LEU A 115 -1.06 -6.79 5.90
N CYS A 116 -2.36 -6.86 6.18
CA CYS A 116 -2.94 -6.64 7.49
C CYS A 116 -3.42 -7.97 8.04
N TYR A 117 -2.69 -8.50 9.04
CA TYR A 117 -3.10 -9.70 9.76
C TYR A 117 -4.41 -9.46 10.52
N GLU A 118 -5.33 -10.42 10.44
CA GLU A 118 -6.57 -10.52 11.22
C GLU A 118 -6.74 -11.99 11.65
N LEU A 119 -7.48 -12.24 12.75
CA LEU A 119 -7.68 -13.60 13.27
C LEU A 119 -8.32 -14.53 12.24
N GLU A 120 -9.22 -13.96 11.43
CA GLU A 120 -9.98 -14.68 10.44
C GLU A 120 -10.28 -13.77 9.24
N TYR A 121 -10.33 -14.37 8.05
CA TYR A 121 -10.68 -13.68 6.82
C TYR A 121 -11.91 -14.32 6.19
N PRO A 122 -12.76 -13.54 5.51
CA PRO A 122 -13.89 -14.10 4.77
C PRO A 122 -13.37 -15.03 3.67
N ARG A 123 -13.94 -16.24 3.59
CA ARG A 123 -13.53 -17.27 2.62
C ARG A 123 -14.60 -17.59 1.59
N THR A 124 -14.18 -17.98 0.40
CA THR A 124 -15.03 -18.61 -0.61
C THR A 124 -15.23 -20.09 -0.30
N SER A 125 -16.27 -20.72 -0.85
CA SER A 125 -16.60 -22.13 -0.60
C SER A 125 -15.55 -23.12 -1.13
N GLY A 126 -14.71 -22.68 -2.08
CA GLY A 126 -13.65 -23.49 -2.67
C GLY A 126 -12.96 -22.73 -3.81
N ILE A 127 -12.00 -23.41 -4.44
CA ILE A 127 -11.21 -22.89 -5.55
C ILE A 127 -11.99 -23.08 -6.86
N VAL A 128 -12.22 -22.00 -7.59
CA VAL A 128 -12.78 -22.01 -8.94
C VAL A 128 -11.62 -22.12 -9.95
N TRP A 129 -11.31 -23.34 -10.38
CA TRP A 129 -10.15 -23.63 -11.24
C TRP A 129 -10.17 -22.92 -12.60
N SER A 130 -11.34 -22.67 -13.18
CA SER A 130 -11.47 -21.91 -14.43
C SER A 130 -11.01 -20.46 -14.27
N GLU A 131 -11.41 -19.83 -13.17
CA GLU A 131 -11.02 -18.46 -12.80
C GLU A 131 -9.52 -18.36 -12.52
N LEU A 132 -8.95 -19.36 -11.84
CA LEU A 132 -7.52 -19.44 -11.60
C LEU A 132 -6.74 -19.61 -12.92
N GLY A 133 -7.18 -20.53 -13.78
CA GLY A 133 -6.56 -20.78 -15.08
C GLY A 133 -6.56 -19.55 -15.99
N TYR A 134 -7.68 -18.82 -16.05
CA TYR A 134 -7.78 -17.56 -16.80
C TYR A 134 -6.79 -16.51 -16.28
N LYS A 135 -6.71 -16.31 -14.96
CA LYS A 135 -5.78 -15.34 -14.36
C LYS A 135 -4.33 -15.71 -14.64
N ILE A 136 -3.95 -16.98 -14.52
CA ILE A 136 -2.60 -17.45 -14.83
C ILE A 136 -2.25 -17.18 -16.30
N LEU A 137 -3.13 -17.53 -17.24
CA LEU A 137 -2.92 -17.27 -18.66
C LEU A 137 -2.79 -15.76 -18.95
N ALA A 138 -3.64 -14.94 -18.31
CA ALA A 138 -3.60 -13.49 -18.46
C ALA A 138 -2.28 -12.90 -17.94
N VAL A 139 -1.70 -13.41 -16.85
CA VAL A 139 -0.35 -13.01 -16.38
C VAL A 139 0.68 -13.20 -17.49
N PHE A 140 0.74 -14.38 -18.13
CA PHE A 140 1.69 -14.63 -19.21
C PHE A 140 1.45 -13.72 -20.42
N GLY A 141 0.19 -13.52 -20.80
CA GLY A 141 -0.18 -12.64 -21.91
C GLY A 141 0.23 -11.18 -21.68
N VAL A 142 0.01 -10.65 -20.48
CA VAL A 142 0.38 -9.26 -20.18
C VAL A 142 1.89 -9.10 -19.97
N ILE A 143 2.59 -10.09 -19.39
CA ILE A 143 4.05 -10.07 -19.33
C ILE A 143 4.64 -10.04 -20.75
N PHE A 144 4.08 -10.81 -21.69
CA PHE A 144 4.51 -10.76 -23.08
C PHE A 144 4.30 -9.37 -23.71
N LEU A 145 3.14 -8.75 -23.50
CA LEU A 145 2.87 -7.38 -23.95
C LEU A 145 3.79 -6.34 -23.31
N LEU A 146 4.12 -6.50 -22.02
CA LEU A 146 5.08 -5.65 -21.31
C LEU A 146 6.47 -5.75 -21.94
N THR A 147 6.93 -6.96 -22.26
CA THR A 147 8.22 -7.18 -22.94
C THR A 147 8.25 -6.51 -24.31
N ILE A 148 7.23 -6.72 -25.15
CA ILE A 148 7.15 -6.06 -26.47
C ILE A 148 7.13 -4.54 -26.33
N THR A 149 6.31 -4.01 -25.42
CA THR A 149 6.20 -2.56 -25.20
C THR A 149 7.55 -1.98 -24.79
N SER A 150 8.28 -2.67 -23.93
CA SER A 150 9.60 -2.25 -23.48
C SER A 150 10.65 -2.32 -24.59
N GLU A 151 10.71 -3.44 -25.32
CA GLU A 151 11.74 -3.68 -26.34
C GLU A 151 11.57 -2.79 -27.56
N GLU A 152 10.33 -2.61 -28.04
CA GLU A 152 10.06 -1.87 -29.28
C GLU A 152 9.92 -0.35 -29.06
N PHE A 153 9.45 0.10 -27.90
CA PHE A 153 9.13 1.52 -27.71
C PHE A 153 9.96 2.23 -26.64
N ILE A 154 10.42 1.54 -25.60
CA ILE A 154 11.16 2.17 -24.48
C ILE A 154 12.66 2.09 -24.69
N LEU A 155 13.19 0.89 -24.94
CA LEU A 155 14.62 0.65 -25.10
C LEU A 155 15.28 1.49 -26.22
N PRO A 156 14.72 1.63 -27.44
CA PRO A 156 15.37 2.40 -28.49
C PRO A 156 15.48 3.89 -28.14
N VAL A 157 14.43 4.47 -27.57
CA VAL A 157 14.45 5.88 -27.14
C VAL A 157 15.51 6.09 -26.05
N MET A 158 15.62 5.16 -25.11
CA MET A 158 16.60 5.24 -24.03
C MET A 158 18.04 5.05 -24.50
N SER A 159 18.31 4.10 -25.40
CA SER A 159 19.66 3.86 -25.90
C SER A 159 20.17 5.03 -26.75
N GLU A 160 19.32 5.58 -27.64
CA GLU A 160 19.67 6.73 -28.47
C GLU A 160 19.91 7.98 -27.62
N SER A 161 19.03 8.25 -26.65
CA SER A 161 19.15 9.40 -25.76
C SER A 161 20.40 9.31 -24.88
N ALA A 162 20.72 8.12 -24.38
CA ALA A 162 21.92 7.89 -23.56
C ALA A 162 23.20 8.18 -24.36
N LEU A 163 23.29 7.71 -25.61
CA LEU A 163 24.43 7.99 -26.48
C LEU A 163 24.58 9.49 -26.75
N ARG A 164 23.47 10.19 -27.03
CA ARG A 164 23.49 11.64 -27.26
C ARG A 164 23.96 12.41 -26.02
N LEU A 165 23.57 11.97 -24.82
CA LEU A 165 23.96 12.61 -23.56
C LEU A 165 25.46 12.46 -23.24
N GLU A 166 26.13 11.40 -23.71
CA GLU A 166 27.58 11.25 -23.53
C GLU A 166 28.40 12.27 -24.33
N THR A 167 27.84 12.81 -25.42
CA THR A 167 28.55 13.71 -26.35
C THR A 167 28.38 15.20 -26.05
N VAL A 168 27.49 15.56 -25.12
CA VAL A 168 27.03 16.93 -24.90
C VAL A 168 27.57 17.46 -23.57
N GLU A 169 28.25 18.61 -23.63
CA GLU A 169 28.79 19.29 -22.43
C GLU A 169 27.88 20.43 -21.94
N SER A 170 26.96 20.93 -22.77
CA SER A 170 26.09 22.06 -22.44
C SER A 170 24.82 21.63 -21.71
N ALA A 171 24.56 22.24 -20.55
CA ALA A 171 23.37 21.96 -19.73
C ALA A 171 22.03 22.22 -20.45
N SER A 172 21.98 23.20 -21.36
CA SER A 172 20.76 23.48 -22.13
C SER A 172 20.45 22.38 -23.14
N GLU A 173 21.48 21.82 -23.77
CA GLU A 173 21.34 20.71 -24.72
C GLU A 173 20.97 19.42 -24.00
N THR A 174 21.57 19.14 -22.84
CA THR A 174 21.15 18.05 -21.94
C THR A 174 19.67 18.16 -21.58
N ALA A 175 19.19 19.36 -21.20
CA ALA A 175 17.79 19.58 -20.86
C ALA A 175 16.85 19.38 -22.06
N LEU A 176 17.26 19.78 -23.26
CA LEU A 176 16.49 19.56 -24.49
C LEU A 176 16.41 18.08 -24.85
N ILE A 177 17.51 17.34 -24.76
CA ILE A 177 17.52 15.89 -25.00
C ILE A 177 16.60 15.20 -23.99
N LEU A 178 16.71 15.53 -22.70
CA LEU A 178 15.83 14.95 -21.68
C LEU A 178 14.35 15.28 -21.95
N ALA A 179 14.03 16.52 -22.34
CA ALA A 179 12.64 16.89 -22.67
C ALA A 179 12.11 16.11 -23.89
N GLU A 180 12.94 15.93 -24.92
CA GLU A 180 12.64 15.11 -26.11
C GLU A 180 12.39 13.64 -25.71
N SER A 181 13.29 13.04 -24.93
CA SER A 181 13.16 11.66 -24.44
C SER A 181 11.88 11.48 -23.62
N ILE A 182 11.61 12.40 -22.68
CA ILE A 182 10.42 12.36 -21.83
C ILE A 182 9.16 12.41 -22.70
N SER A 183 9.11 13.32 -23.69
CA SER A 183 7.98 13.47 -24.60
C SER A 183 7.70 12.18 -25.38
N MET A 184 8.75 11.52 -25.89
CA MET A 184 8.63 10.25 -26.62
C MET A 184 8.18 9.09 -25.71
N LEU A 185 8.48 9.17 -24.41
CA LEU A 185 8.19 8.14 -23.43
C LEU A 185 6.83 8.28 -22.72
N LEU A 186 6.09 9.37 -22.91
CA LEU A 186 4.80 9.62 -22.25
C LEU A 186 3.82 8.44 -22.41
N TRP A 187 3.62 7.97 -23.65
CA TRP A 187 2.66 6.90 -23.94
C TRP A 187 3.18 5.50 -23.62
N PRO A 188 4.41 5.11 -24.01
CA PRO A 188 4.96 3.81 -23.65
C PRO A 188 4.93 3.56 -22.14
N PHE A 189 5.34 4.55 -21.32
CA PHE A 189 5.31 4.39 -19.87
C PHE A 189 3.91 4.36 -19.27
N MET A 190 2.96 5.10 -19.83
CA MET A 190 1.57 5.01 -19.38
C MET A 190 1.00 3.61 -19.64
N ILE A 191 1.25 3.04 -20.81
CA ILE A 191 0.83 1.66 -21.14
C ILE A 191 1.51 0.66 -20.21
N THR A 192 2.84 0.75 -20.04
CA THR A 192 3.58 -0.12 -19.11
C THR A 192 3.04 -0.03 -17.69
N PHE A 193 2.74 1.16 -17.18
CA PHE A 193 2.16 1.35 -15.85
C PHE A 193 0.80 0.65 -15.70
N LEU A 194 -0.10 0.80 -16.68
CA LEU A 194 -1.40 0.12 -16.68
C LEU A 194 -1.28 -1.40 -16.77
N LEU A 195 -0.37 -1.90 -17.61
CA LEU A 195 -0.13 -3.34 -17.75
C LEU A 195 0.49 -3.94 -16.47
N VAL A 196 1.44 -3.26 -15.84
CA VAL A 196 2.01 -3.67 -14.53
C VAL A 196 0.92 -3.68 -13.45
N PHE A 197 0.08 -2.65 -13.41
CA PHE A 197 -1.08 -2.60 -12.51
C PHE A 197 -1.99 -3.81 -12.69
N LEU A 198 -2.37 -4.11 -13.93
CA LEU A 198 -3.24 -5.23 -14.25
C LEU A 198 -2.62 -6.57 -13.85
N VAL A 199 -1.33 -6.80 -14.16
CA VAL A 199 -0.62 -8.03 -13.76
C VAL A 199 -0.63 -8.20 -12.25
N ILE A 200 -0.28 -7.17 -11.49
CA ILE A 200 -0.13 -7.28 -10.05
C ILE A 200 -1.51 -7.40 -9.39
N PHE A 201 -2.38 -6.40 -9.58
CA PHE A 201 -3.58 -6.26 -8.76
C PHE A 201 -4.75 -7.10 -9.24
N GLU A 202 -4.95 -7.25 -10.55
CA GLU A 202 -6.06 -8.03 -11.08
C GLU A 202 -5.71 -9.52 -11.13
N TYR A 203 -4.54 -9.85 -11.70
CA TYR A 203 -4.24 -11.24 -12.00
C TYR A 203 -3.42 -11.96 -10.93
N VAL A 204 -2.30 -11.40 -10.45
CA VAL A 204 -1.47 -12.06 -9.44
C VAL A 204 -2.18 -12.10 -8.09
N LEU A 205 -2.62 -10.96 -7.55
CA LEU A 205 -3.37 -10.95 -6.28
C LEU A 205 -4.69 -11.71 -6.40
N GLY A 206 -5.38 -11.62 -7.54
CA GLY A 206 -6.58 -12.41 -7.81
C GLY A 206 -6.33 -13.92 -7.85
N ALA A 207 -5.21 -14.37 -8.41
CA ALA A 207 -4.82 -15.79 -8.40
C ALA A 207 -4.48 -16.27 -6.99
N PHE A 208 -3.71 -15.50 -6.21
CA PHE A 208 -3.45 -15.83 -4.81
C PHE A 208 -4.73 -15.83 -3.96
N ALA A 209 -5.67 -14.92 -4.23
CA ALA A 209 -6.98 -14.91 -3.58
C ALA A 209 -7.77 -16.19 -3.89
N GLU A 210 -7.74 -16.66 -5.13
CA GLU A 210 -8.41 -17.90 -5.52
C GLU A 210 -7.76 -19.13 -4.86
N ILE A 211 -6.42 -19.21 -4.89
CA ILE A 211 -5.66 -20.32 -4.29
C ILE A 211 -5.91 -20.41 -2.77
N THR A 212 -5.98 -19.27 -2.09
CA THR A 212 -6.23 -19.20 -0.64
C THR A 212 -7.71 -19.16 -0.27
N CYS A 213 -8.63 -19.26 -1.24
CA CYS A 213 -10.06 -19.05 -1.03
C CYS A 213 -10.38 -17.72 -0.32
N PHE A 214 -9.57 -16.68 -0.50
CA PHE A 214 -9.77 -15.36 0.09
C PHE A 214 -10.90 -14.62 -0.64
N ALA A 215 -11.98 -14.30 0.08
CA ALA A 215 -13.16 -13.68 -0.50
C ALA A 215 -13.02 -12.16 -0.66
N ASP A 216 -12.14 -11.53 0.12
CA ASP A 216 -11.96 -10.09 0.11
C ASP A 216 -11.06 -9.61 -1.04
N ARG A 217 -11.61 -9.57 -2.25
CA ARG A 217 -10.84 -9.29 -3.47
C ARG A 217 -10.73 -7.79 -3.81
N HIS A 218 -10.94 -6.91 -2.83
CA HIS A 218 -10.88 -5.46 -3.04
C HIS A 218 -9.45 -4.92 -2.91
N PHE A 219 -8.62 -5.17 -3.92
CA PHE A 219 -7.21 -4.76 -3.93
C PHE A 219 -6.98 -3.32 -4.41
N TYR A 220 -7.93 -2.79 -5.17
CA TYR A 220 -7.94 -1.44 -5.72
C TYR A 220 -9.39 -0.95 -5.86
N SER A 221 -9.55 0.37 -6.03
CA SER A 221 -10.82 1.04 -6.33
C SER A 221 -10.69 1.86 -7.62
N ASP A 222 -11.68 2.69 -7.94
CA ASP A 222 -11.78 3.45 -9.19
C ASP A 222 -10.81 4.65 -9.21
N TRP A 223 -9.52 4.40 -8.98
CA TRP A 223 -8.46 5.41 -8.84
C TRP A 223 -8.27 6.26 -10.11
N TRP A 224 -8.75 5.80 -11.26
CA TRP A 224 -8.76 6.58 -12.51
C TRP A 224 -9.69 7.81 -12.43
N ASN A 225 -10.66 7.79 -11.51
CA ASN A 225 -11.56 8.90 -11.21
C ASN A 225 -11.00 9.84 -10.13
N SER A 226 -9.83 9.56 -9.55
CA SER A 226 -9.26 10.37 -8.49
C SER A 226 -9.02 11.81 -8.96
N THR A 227 -9.27 12.76 -8.06
CA THR A 227 -9.14 14.20 -8.32
C THR A 227 -7.93 14.81 -7.62
N ASP A 228 -7.39 14.18 -6.58
CA ASP A 228 -6.16 14.60 -5.93
C ASP A 228 -5.23 13.40 -5.66
N TRP A 229 -3.94 13.67 -5.42
CA TRP A 229 -2.96 12.61 -5.15
C TRP A 229 -3.23 11.85 -3.84
N LEU A 230 -3.94 12.47 -2.88
CA LEU A 230 -4.32 11.79 -1.65
C LEU A 230 -5.41 10.74 -1.93
N GLU A 231 -6.39 11.03 -2.78
CA GLU A 231 -7.42 10.10 -3.25
C GLU A 231 -6.79 8.91 -3.97
N PHE A 232 -5.93 9.19 -4.95
CA PHE A 232 -5.18 8.15 -5.66
C PHE A 232 -4.41 7.22 -4.71
N SER A 233 -3.71 7.79 -3.72
CA SER A 233 -2.92 7.01 -2.76
C SER A 233 -3.75 6.05 -1.88
N ARG A 234 -5.05 6.29 -1.74
CA ARG A 234 -5.97 5.41 -0.98
C ARG A 234 -6.58 4.32 -1.86
N GLU A 235 -6.76 4.59 -3.14
CA GLU A 235 -7.56 3.78 -4.06
C GLU A 235 -6.71 2.85 -4.94
N TRP A 236 -5.45 3.22 -5.22
CA TRP A 236 -4.57 2.47 -6.12
C TRP A 236 -4.14 1.10 -5.57
N ASN A 237 -3.55 1.09 -4.36
CA ASN A 237 -3.00 -0.10 -3.72
C ASN A 237 -3.56 -0.19 -2.30
N ILE A 238 -4.77 -0.74 -2.20
CA ILE A 238 -5.52 -0.82 -0.96
C ILE A 238 -4.78 -1.64 0.11
N PRO A 239 -4.16 -2.81 -0.19
CA PRO A 239 -3.40 -3.56 0.81
C PRO A 239 -2.28 -2.75 1.49
N VAL A 240 -1.49 -2.00 0.71
CA VAL A 240 -0.44 -1.13 1.24
C VAL A 240 -1.04 0.06 1.97
N HIS A 241 -2.10 0.67 1.41
CA HIS A 241 -2.80 1.77 2.07
C HIS A 241 -3.33 1.37 3.46
N HIS A 242 -4.00 0.22 3.57
CA HIS A 242 -4.50 -0.31 4.83
C HIS A 242 -3.38 -0.56 5.85
N PHE A 243 -2.24 -1.10 5.41
CA PHE A 243 -1.08 -1.29 6.28
C PHE A 243 -0.58 0.05 6.85
N PHE A 244 -0.34 1.04 5.98
CA PHE A 244 0.13 2.37 6.42
C PHE A 244 -0.90 3.05 7.31
N ARG A 245 -2.19 2.95 6.97
CA ARG A 245 -3.28 3.51 7.76
C ARG A 245 -3.31 2.92 9.18
N ARG A 246 -3.21 1.60 9.30
CA ARG A 246 -3.31 0.86 10.56
C ARG A 246 -2.06 1.00 11.43
N HIS A 247 -0.89 0.73 10.88
CA HIS A 247 0.33 0.59 11.67
C HIS A 247 1.20 1.85 11.75
N VAL A 248 1.03 2.80 10.82
CA VAL A 248 1.81 4.04 10.80
C VAL A 248 0.94 5.24 11.18
N TYR A 249 -0.13 5.49 10.44
CA TYR A 249 -0.99 6.65 10.65
C TYR A 249 -1.77 6.56 11.96
N SER A 250 -2.44 5.43 12.25
CA SER A 250 -3.21 5.29 13.50
C SER A 250 -2.32 5.30 14.74
N ALA A 251 -1.11 4.73 14.66
CA ALA A 251 -0.16 4.74 15.76
C ALA A 251 0.41 6.14 16.05
N SER A 252 0.69 6.91 14.98
CA SER A 252 1.26 8.26 15.12
C SER A 252 0.21 9.33 15.45
N ARG A 253 -1.00 9.25 14.90
CA ARG A 253 -2.03 10.29 15.01
C ARG A 253 -2.32 10.79 16.44
N PRO A 254 -2.47 9.93 17.48
CA PRO A 254 -2.73 10.38 18.85
C PRO A 254 -1.58 11.22 19.44
N HIS A 255 -0.35 10.97 19.02
CA HIS A 255 0.86 11.57 19.60
C HIS A 255 1.25 12.89 18.93
N ILE A 256 1.11 12.99 17.60
CA ILE A 256 1.62 14.13 16.82
C ILE A 256 0.55 14.90 16.03
N GLY A 257 -0.70 14.44 16.07
CA GLY A 257 -1.81 15.04 15.34
C GLY A 257 -1.90 14.64 13.86
N ARG A 258 -3.01 15.03 13.22
CA ARG A 258 -3.34 14.64 11.82
C ARG A 258 -2.30 15.07 10.76
N PRO A 259 -1.88 16.35 10.68
CA PRO A 259 -1.00 16.79 9.58
C PRO A 259 0.37 16.12 9.64
N MET A 260 0.94 15.97 10.84
CA MET A 260 2.24 15.31 11.02
C MET A 260 2.15 13.80 10.84
N ALA A 261 1.05 13.16 11.26
CA ALA A 261 0.81 11.75 10.97
C ALA A 261 0.73 11.49 9.45
N THR A 262 0.06 12.36 8.68
CA THR A 262 0.06 12.27 7.21
C THR A 262 1.46 12.46 6.64
N LEU A 263 2.21 13.46 7.11
CA LEU A 263 3.57 13.73 6.65
C LEU A 263 4.50 12.53 6.88
N ILE A 264 4.51 11.95 8.09
CA ILE A 264 5.31 10.78 8.43
C ILE A 264 4.90 9.56 7.59
N THR A 265 3.59 9.35 7.39
CA THR A 265 3.11 8.24 6.55
C THR A 265 3.63 8.36 5.12
N PHE A 266 3.55 9.56 4.53
CA PHE A 266 4.09 9.83 3.20
C PHE A 266 5.61 9.73 3.15
N LEU A 267 6.31 10.18 4.19
CA LEU A 267 7.77 10.11 4.28
C LEU A 267 8.26 8.65 4.27
N ILE A 268 7.68 7.79 5.11
CA ILE A 268 8.04 6.37 5.16
C ILE A 268 7.72 5.71 3.81
N SER A 269 6.59 6.05 3.19
CA SER A 269 6.25 5.57 1.85
C SER A 269 7.28 6.02 0.80
N ALA A 270 7.69 7.28 0.81
CA ALA A 270 8.67 7.84 -0.13
C ALA A 270 10.06 7.19 0.04
N ILE A 271 10.48 6.90 1.27
CA ILE A 271 11.71 6.15 1.55
C ILE A 271 11.61 4.73 0.96
N GLY A 272 10.48 4.05 1.15
CA GLY A 272 10.24 2.73 0.57
C GLY A 272 10.34 2.73 -0.96
N HIS A 273 9.74 3.73 -1.63
CA HIS A 273 9.84 3.87 -3.08
C HIS A 273 11.28 4.19 -3.53
N GLU A 274 12.01 5.05 -2.82
CA GLU A 274 13.42 5.33 -3.14
C GLU A 274 14.30 4.10 -2.97
N ILE A 275 14.06 3.26 -1.96
CA ILE A 275 14.78 1.98 -1.78
C ILE A 275 14.54 1.07 -2.99
N VAL A 276 13.28 0.92 -3.41
CA VAL A 276 12.95 0.10 -4.59
C VAL A 276 13.60 0.67 -5.84
N MET A 277 13.53 1.98 -6.06
CA MET A 277 14.16 2.65 -7.20
C MET A 277 15.69 2.50 -7.17
N ALA A 278 16.32 2.61 -6.01
CA ALA A 278 17.75 2.41 -5.83
C ALA A 278 18.16 0.96 -6.09
N CYS A 279 17.32 -0.03 -5.76
CA CYS A 279 17.56 -1.43 -6.14
C CYS A 279 17.44 -1.65 -7.66
N ILE A 280 16.48 -1.00 -8.33
CA ILE A 280 16.28 -1.11 -9.78
C ILE A 280 17.48 -0.52 -10.53
N THR A 281 17.87 0.71 -10.20
CA THR A 281 18.92 1.44 -10.92
C THR A 281 20.33 1.22 -10.40
N LYS A 282 20.45 0.58 -9.22
CA LYS A 282 21.69 0.44 -8.46
C LYS A 282 22.33 1.79 -8.09
N LYS A 283 21.54 2.86 -8.05
CA LYS A 283 21.97 4.24 -7.73
C LYS A 283 20.95 4.91 -6.82
N LEU A 284 21.43 5.55 -5.75
CA LEU A 284 20.59 6.39 -4.89
C LEU A 284 20.60 7.83 -5.43
N ARG A 285 19.43 8.33 -5.88
CA ARG A 285 19.31 9.64 -6.54
C ARG A 285 18.44 10.62 -5.76
N GLY A 286 17.33 10.15 -5.20
CA GLY A 286 16.38 10.96 -4.47
C GLY A 286 15.37 11.74 -5.33
N TYR A 287 15.40 11.66 -6.67
CA TYR A 287 14.42 12.38 -7.50
C TYR A 287 12.98 11.88 -7.25
N GLY A 288 12.80 10.57 -7.05
CA GLY A 288 11.52 9.96 -6.73
C GLY A 288 11.04 10.30 -5.34
N PHE A 289 11.94 10.24 -4.36
CA PHE A 289 11.67 10.73 -3.02
C PHE A 289 11.16 12.18 -3.03
N LEU A 290 11.85 13.10 -3.72
CA LEU A 290 11.46 14.50 -3.81
C LEU A 290 10.12 14.68 -4.55
N ALA A 291 9.93 13.98 -5.68
CA ALA A 291 8.68 14.03 -6.43
C ALA A 291 7.49 13.55 -5.58
N GLN A 292 7.64 12.44 -4.85
CA GLN A 292 6.59 11.91 -3.99
C GLN A 292 6.29 12.85 -2.81
N MET A 293 7.31 13.43 -2.18
CA MET A 293 7.10 14.42 -1.10
C MET A 293 6.44 15.70 -1.62
N SER A 294 6.68 16.09 -2.87
CA SER A 294 6.05 17.25 -3.51
C SER A 294 4.54 17.07 -3.76
N GLN A 295 4.03 15.84 -3.75
CA GLN A 295 2.59 15.56 -3.89
C GLN A 295 1.77 16.23 -2.77
N LEU A 296 2.30 16.31 -1.55
CA LEU A 296 1.60 16.95 -0.43
C LEU A 296 1.37 18.46 -0.66
N PRO A 297 2.40 19.27 -0.99
CA PRO A 297 2.21 20.66 -1.42
C PRO A 297 1.24 20.81 -2.60
N ILE A 298 1.31 19.94 -3.61
CA ILE A 298 0.41 19.97 -4.77
C ILE A 298 -1.04 19.78 -4.33
N VAL A 299 -1.31 18.83 -3.43
CA VAL A 299 -2.66 18.61 -2.90
C VAL A 299 -3.13 19.79 -2.04
N MET A 300 -2.23 20.42 -1.28
CA MET A 300 -2.58 21.64 -0.54
C MET A 300 -2.98 22.78 -1.49
N LEU A 301 -2.27 22.93 -2.61
CA LEU A 301 -2.62 23.89 -3.67
C LEU A 301 -3.98 23.56 -4.30
N GLN A 302 -4.25 22.29 -4.62
CA GLN A 302 -5.52 21.84 -5.20
C GLN A 302 -6.72 22.07 -4.25
N ARG A 303 -6.47 22.10 -2.94
CA ARG A 303 -7.48 22.38 -1.91
C ARG A 303 -7.75 23.86 -1.65
N THR A 304 -7.01 24.77 -2.29
CA THR A 304 -7.25 26.21 -2.20
C THR A 304 -8.62 26.58 -2.78
N LYS A 305 -9.17 27.71 -2.32
CA LYS A 305 -10.52 28.18 -2.70
C LYS A 305 -10.71 28.34 -4.22
N TRP A 306 -9.63 28.52 -4.99
CA TRP A 306 -9.69 28.79 -6.43
C TRP A 306 -9.83 27.51 -7.28
N VAL A 307 -9.39 26.37 -6.75
CA VAL A 307 -9.35 25.07 -7.43
C VAL A 307 -10.36 24.08 -6.82
N LYS A 308 -10.73 24.31 -5.56
CA LYS A 308 -11.72 23.51 -4.84
C LYS A 308 -13.05 23.44 -5.59
N GLY A 309 -13.51 22.22 -5.86
CA GLY A 309 -14.79 21.93 -6.49
C GLY A 309 -14.74 21.67 -8.00
N LYS A 310 -13.62 21.97 -8.68
CA LYS A 310 -13.46 21.71 -10.12
C LYS A 310 -13.00 20.28 -10.39
N LYS A 311 -13.89 19.30 -10.18
CA LYS A 311 -13.56 17.86 -10.28
C LYS A 311 -12.90 17.47 -11.62
N VAL A 312 -13.47 17.92 -12.74
CA VAL A 312 -12.95 17.60 -14.09
C VAL A 312 -11.54 18.18 -14.28
N LEU A 313 -11.34 19.45 -13.93
CA LEU A 313 -10.02 20.09 -14.02
C LEU A 313 -8.98 19.34 -13.18
N ASN A 314 -9.35 18.99 -11.95
CA ASN A 314 -8.46 18.30 -11.03
C ASN A 314 -8.08 16.90 -11.52
N ASN A 315 -9.04 16.14 -12.07
CA ASN A 315 -8.80 14.84 -12.68
C ASN A 315 -7.90 14.96 -13.94
N VAL A 316 -8.13 15.95 -14.81
CA VAL A 316 -7.25 16.21 -15.97
C VAL A 316 -5.84 16.56 -15.51
N CYS A 317 -5.68 17.46 -14.54
CA CYS A 317 -4.38 17.79 -13.97
C CYS A 317 -3.69 16.59 -13.34
N PHE A 318 -4.44 15.71 -12.66
CA PHE A 318 -3.94 14.46 -12.10
C PHE A 318 -3.39 13.53 -13.19
N TRP A 319 -4.15 13.30 -14.27
CA TRP A 319 -3.71 12.48 -15.39
C TRP A 319 -2.49 13.07 -16.11
N CYS A 320 -2.48 14.38 -16.38
CA CYS A 320 -1.31 15.06 -16.94
C CYS A 320 -0.08 14.88 -16.03
N SER A 321 -0.25 15.03 -14.72
CA SER A 321 0.83 14.86 -13.74
C SER A 321 1.32 13.41 -13.66
N MET A 322 0.43 12.43 -13.82
CA MET A 322 0.79 11.00 -13.81
C MET A 322 1.58 10.62 -15.07
N ILE A 323 1.07 10.98 -16.26
CA ILE A 323 1.71 10.67 -17.55
C ILE A 323 3.10 11.32 -17.62
N LEU A 324 3.20 12.61 -17.26
CA LEU A 324 4.47 13.31 -17.22
C LEU A 324 5.39 12.78 -16.12
N GLY A 325 4.84 12.49 -14.93
CA GLY A 325 5.61 12.01 -13.79
C GLY A 325 6.29 10.68 -14.05
N LEU A 326 5.57 9.70 -14.59
CA LEU A 326 6.09 8.35 -14.87
C LEU A 326 7.24 8.38 -15.90
N SER A 327 7.04 9.09 -17.00
CA SER A 327 8.05 9.22 -18.07
C SER A 327 9.28 10.01 -17.60
N MET A 328 9.08 11.14 -16.92
CA MET A 328 10.14 11.95 -16.33
C MET A 328 10.98 11.13 -15.35
N MET A 329 10.32 10.38 -14.47
CA MET A 329 10.98 9.53 -13.49
C MET A 329 11.86 8.47 -14.14
N CYS A 330 11.42 7.83 -15.22
CA CYS A 330 12.27 6.90 -15.95
C CYS A 330 13.50 7.61 -16.53
N SER A 331 13.31 8.68 -17.31
CA SER A 331 14.41 9.39 -17.96
C SER A 331 15.44 9.88 -16.94
N LEU A 332 15.00 10.45 -15.82
CA LEU A 332 15.91 10.93 -14.76
C LEU A 332 16.66 9.82 -14.03
N TYR A 333 16.09 8.61 -13.91
CA TYR A 333 16.73 7.50 -13.20
C TYR A 333 17.65 6.67 -14.10
N VAL A 334 17.32 6.58 -15.38
CA VAL A 334 18.03 5.74 -16.36
C VAL A 334 19.10 6.52 -17.12
N LEU A 335 18.81 7.76 -17.56
CA LEU A 335 19.70 8.51 -18.47
C LEU A 335 20.75 9.35 -17.75
N LEU A 336 20.32 10.12 -16.74
CA LEU A 336 21.26 10.71 -15.78
C LEU A 336 21.81 9.57 -14.94
#